data_AF-A0AA96HMS8-F1
#
_entry.id   AF-A0AA96HMS8-F1
#
_cell.length_a   1.000
_cell.length_b   1.000
_cell.length_c   1.000
_cell.angle_alpha   90.00
_cell.angle_beta   90.00
_cell.angle_gamma   90.00
#
_symmetry.space_group_name_H-M   'P 1'
#
loop_
_entity.id
_entity.type
_entity.pdbx_description
1 polymer ?
#
loop_
_entity_poly.entity_id
_entity_poly.type
_entity_poly.pdbx_seq_one_letter_code
_entity_poly.pdbx_strand_id
1 'polypeptide(L)'
;MKRNPLSTAQPEILPVNDFGLKLYLPLPSLSQSIQHIWYCGGTSSNTGFTQYLTPNGGLGIIINIGSPIWVDNEQLKQGVYFDSTFVQSQKIQLPSNCKVFGIRFFPGEFKRCFPLPVCELRKGLVDTSSIYPDTEQLLTELTLASCRIKQIVLIENWLYSLICRFNYSDVALRPLLSKLRANYSGKISKLIDSHTGLSQRSLERRFKSSLGMSIKEYLDIQRFNTALKTIRQKPEDLSQVALSAGYYDQSHFSRQFKRVMNITPGQYLQRFLKSRSGNLRDENP
;
A
#
# COMPACT_ATOMS: atom_id res chain seq x y z
N MET A 1 29.83 -14.96 24.44
CA MET A 1 28.46 -14.78 24.94
C MET A 1 28.33 -13.41 25.60
N LYS A 2 27.76 -12.42 24.92
CA LYS A 2 27.20 -11.21 25.55
C LYS A 2 25.85 -10.96 24.89
N ARG A 3 24.81 -10.99 25.73
CA ARG A 3 23.40 -10.73 25.40
C ARG A 3 23.29 -9.33 24.80
N ASN A 4 22.70 -9.21 23.60
CA ASN A 4 22.20 -7.94 23.12
C ASN A 4 20.71 -7.89 23.47
N PRO A 5 20.28 -7.08 24.44
CA PRO A 5 18.87 -6.97 24.79
C PRO A 5 18.12 -6.32 23.62
N LEU A 6 16.91 -6.83 23.35
CA LEU A 6 15.92 -6.24 22.46
C LEU A 6 15.86 -4.72 22.68
N SER A 7 16.42 -3.97 21.72
CA SER A 7 16.29 -2.53 21.66
C SER A 7 14.81 -2.20 21.54
N THR A 8 14.28 -1.55 22.57
CA THR A 8 12.96 -0.93 22.67
C THR A 8 12.85 0.24 21.69
N ALA A 9 12.91 -0.04 20.39
CA ALA A 9 12.60 0.95 19.37
C ALA A 9 11.08 1.11 19.29
N GLN A 10 10.56 2.25 19.76
CA GLN A 10 9.16 2.61 19.54
C GLN A 10 8.93 2.84 18.04
N PRO A 11 7.82 2.35 17.45
CA PRO A 11 7.53 2.57 16.05
C PRO A 11 7.35 4.07 15.77
N GLU A 12 8.16 4.59 14.86
CA GLU A 12 8.12 5.99 14.44
C GLU A 12 6.77 6.30 13.78
N ILE A 13 6.12 7.37 14.23
CA ILE A 13 4.78 7.79 13.79
C ILE A 13 4.95 8.82 12.68
N LEU A 14 4.57 8.46 11.45
CA LEU A 14 4.52 9.43 10.35
C LEU A 14 3.20 10.22 10.39
N PRO A 15 3.21 11.52 10.07
CA PRO A 15 1.98 12.29 9.95
C PRO A 15 1.09 11.67 8.87
N VAL A 16 -0.17 11.42 9.22
CA VAL A 16 -1.19 10.98 8.27
C VAL A 16 -2.10 12.16 7.98
N ASN A 17 -2.36 12.43 6.70
CA ASN A 17 -3.34 13.43 6.27
C ASN A 17 -4.67 13.24 7.02
N ASP A 18 -5.25 14.33 7.53
CA ASP A 18 -6.66 14.72 7.80
C ASP A 18 -7.75 13.67 8.17
N PHE A 19 -7.46 12.38 8.29
CA PHE A 19 -8.45 11.29 8.24
C PHE A 19 -8.36 10.30 9.42
N GLY A 20 -7.65 10.66 10.49
CA GLY A 20 -7.63 9.86 11.74
C GLY A 20 -6.92 8.51 11.66
N LEU A 21 -6.25 8.21 10.54
CA LEU A 21 -5.36 7.06 10.41
C LEU A 21 -4.07 7.30 11.21
N LYS A 22 -3.53 6.26 11.83
CA LYS A 22 -2.20 6.29 12.47
C LYS A 22 -1.25 5.40 11.70
N LEU A 23 -0.11 5.93 11.25
CA LEU A 23 0.97 5.18 10.62
C LEU A 23 2.01 4.76 11.65
N TYR A 24 2.52 3.54 11.50
CA TYR A 24 3.59 2.94 12.29
C TYR A 24 4.67 2.46 11.31
N LEU A 25 5.91 2.92 11.50
CA LEU A 25 7.04 2.34 10.81
C LEU A 25 7.35 0.94 11.37
N PRO A 26 7.67 -0.03 10.51
CA PRO A 26 7.98 -1.38 10.94
C PRO A 26 9.36 -1.45 11.60
N LEU A 27 9.57 -2.45 12.44
CA LEU A 27 10.88 -2.78 13.02
C LEU A 27 11.96 -2.95 11.92
N PRO A 28 13.25 -2.66 12.23
CA PRO A 28 14.33 -2.75 11.26
C PRO A 28 14.45 -4.12 10.56
N SER A 29 14.06 -5.21 11.21
CA SER A 29 14.03 -6.56 10.62
C SER A 29 12.99 -6.72 9.51
N LEU A 30 11.97 -5.88 9.48
CA LEU A 30 10.86 -5.90 8.54
C LEU A 30 10.90 -4.76 7.51
N SER A 31 11.73 -3.73 7.73
CA SER A 31 11.79 -2.51 6.92
C SER A 31 12.23 -2.73 5.46
N GLN A 32 12.86 -3.86 5.13
CA GLN A 32 13.17 -4.22 3.74
C GLN A 32 11.94 -4.73 2.98
N SER A 33 10.92 -5.23 3.69
CA SER A 33 9.75 -5.90 3.13
C SER A 33 8.46 -5.11 3.31
N ILE A 34 8.35 -4.36 4.40
CA ILE A 34 7.16 -3.60 4.79
C ILE A 34 7.44 -2.11 4.65
N GLN A 35 6.54 -1.39 4.00
CA GLN A 35 6.58 0.07 3.89
C GLN A 35 6.12 0.73 5.18
N HIS A 36 4.95 0.31 5.66
CA HIS A 36 4.32 0.81 6.88
C HIS A 36 3.17 -0.09 7.32
N ILE A 37 2.79 0.01 8.58
CA ILE A 37 1.54 -0.49 9.12
C ILE A 37 0.66 0.73 9.42
N TRP A 38 -0.59 0.74 8.96
CA TRP A 38 -1.55 1.77 9.33
C TRP A 38 -2.65 1.17 10.20
N TYR A 39 -3.24 1.99 11.05
CA TYR A 39 -4.44 1.64 11.79
C TYR A 39 -5.51 2.71 11.66
N CYS A 40 -6.76 2.26 11.54
CA CYS A 40 -7.96 3.06 11.67
C CYS A 40 -8.83 2.60 12.85
N GLY A 41 -9.22 3.54 13.71
CA GLY A 41 -10.15 3.30 14.81
C GLY A 41 -9.86 4.14 16.05
N GLY A 42 -10.84 4.22 16.95
CA GLY A 42 -10.71 5.01 18.19
C GLY A 42 -10.56 6.51 17.95
N THR A 43 -11.05 7.01 16.81
CA THR A 43 -11.20 8.44 16.57
C THR A 43 -12.37 8.95 17.41
N SER A 44 -12.21 10.11 18.04
CA SER A 44 -13.28 10.82 18.74
C SER A 44 -14.37 11.36 17.80
N SER A 45 -14.22 11.16 16.49
CA SER A 45 -15.24 11.49 15.49
C SER A 45 -16.36 10.44 15.51
N ASN A 46 -17.59 10.87 15.81
CA ASN A 46 -18.77 10.02 15.73
C ASN A 46 -19.12 9.59 14.28
N THR A 47 -18.49 10.20 13.28
CA THR A 47 -18.71 9.93 11.86
C THR A 47 -17.61 9.03 11.28
N GLY A 48 -18.02 7.98 10.56
CA GLY A 48 -17.12 7.23 9.71
C GLY A 48 -16.65 8.07 8.51
N PHE A 49 -15.64 7.59 7.79
CA PHE A 49 -15.12 8.27 6.60
C PHE A 49 -14.98 7.33 5.42
N THR A 50 -14.90 7.93 4.23
CA THR A 50 -14.68 7.23 2.96
C THR A 50 -13.39 7.75 2.35
N GLN A 51 -12.52 6.84 1.92
CA GLN A 51 -11.24 7.17 1.31
C GLN A 51 -11.09 6.41 -0.02
N TYR A 52 -10.38 7.03 -0.97
CA TYR A 52 -9.93 6.34 -2.17
C TYR A 52 -8.49 5.87 -1.96
N LEU A 53 -8.28 4.56 -2.00
CA LEU A 53 -6.99 3.90 -1.99
C LEU A 53 -6.39 3.99 -3.39
N THR A 54 -5.21 4.58 -3.50
CA THR A 54 -4.51 4.74 -4.79
C THR A 54 -3.61 3.54 -5.05
N PRO A 55 -3.54 3.05 -6.31
CA PRO A 55 -2.66 1.93 -6.63
C PRO A 55 -1.20 2.31 -6.41
N ASN A 56 -0.40 1.43 -5.84
CA ASN A 56 1.04 1.66 -5.58
C ASN A 56 1.95 0.51 -6.04
N GLY A 57 1.36 -0.55 -6.60
CA GLY A 57 2.09 -1.74 -7.07
C GLY A 57 2.58 -2.68 -5.97
N GLY A 58 2.26 -2.41 -4.70
CA GLY A 58 2.57 -3.29 -3.58
C GLY A 58 1.31 -3.98 -3.05
N LEU A 59 1.43 -5.27 -2.74
CA LEU A 59 0.39 -6.01 -2.03
C LEU A 59 0.30 -5.54 -0.58
N GLY A 60 -0.84 -5.82 0.05
CA GLY A 60 -1.05 -5.57 1.45
C GLY A 60 -1.81 -6.68 2.15
N ILE A 61 -2.03 -6.46 3.43
CA ILE A 61 -2.94 -7.25 4.26
C ILE A 61 -3.86 -6.25 4.96
N ILE A 62 -5.15 -6.56 5.03
CA ILE A 62 -6.13 -5.86 5.87
C ILE A 62 -6.49 -6.81 6.99
N ILE A 63 -6.37 -6.34 8.24
CA ILE A 63 -6.80 -7.09 9.42
C ILE A 63 -7.92 -6.31 10.08
N ASN A 64 -9.13 -6.85 10.05
CA ASN A 64 -10.29 -6.25 10.73
C ASN A 64 -10.55 -6.98 12.04
N ILE A 65 -10.47 -6.26 13.17
CA ILE A 65 -10.76 -6.78 14.52
C ILE A 65 -11.98 -6.09 15.15
N GLY A 66 -12.77 -5.35 14.36
CA GLY A 66 -13.86 -4.51 14.83
C GLY A 66 -15.15 -4.71 14.06
N SER A 67 -15.87 -3.62 13.81
CA SER A 67 -17.07 -3.62 12.97
C SER A 67 -16.71 -3.91 11.50
N PRO A 68 -17.65 -4.44 10.71
CA PRO A 68 -17.43 -4.59 9.28
C PRO A 68 -17.04 -3.27 8.60
N ILE A 69 -16.20 -3.37 7.57
CA ILE A 69 -15.83 -2.26 6.68
C ILE A 69 -16.21 -2.62 5.24
N TRP A 70 -16.14 -1.65 4.34
CA TRP A 70 -16.41 -1.89 2.92
C TRP A 70 -15.22 -1.49 2.06
N VAL A 71 -14.87 -2.34 1.11
CA VAL A 71 -13.94 -2.02 0.04
C VAL A 71 -14.69 -2.21 -1.27
N ASP A 72 -14.87 -1.11 -1.98
CA ASP A 72 -15.82 -0.96 -3.09
C ASP A 72 -17.22 -1.47 -2.70
N ASN A 73 -17.62 -2.63 -3.22
CA ASN A 73 -18.92 -3.26 -2.94
C ASN A 73 -18.82 -4.48 -2.02
N GLU A 74 -17.62 -4.84 -1.57
CA GLU A 74 -17.38 -6.00 -0.73
C GLU A 74 -17.33 -5.60 0.75
N GLN A 75 -18.09 -6.32 1.58
CA GLN A 75 -18.07 -6.15 3.02
C GLN A 75 -17.01 -7.06 3.64
N LEU A 76 -16.07 -6.47 4.37
CA LEU A 76 -15.08 -7.20 5.16
C LEU A 76 -15.51 -7.27 6.61
N LYS A 77 -15.85 -8.47 7.06
CA LYS A 77 -16.11 -8.78 8.48
C LYS A 77 -14.79 -8.86 9.25
N GLN A 78 -14.84 -9.33 10.48
CA GLN A 78 -13.60 -9.62 11.22
C GLN A 78 -12.84 -10.73 10.53
N GLY A 79 -11.53 -10.54 10.36
CA GLY A 79 -10.71 -11.44 9.57
C GLY A 79 -9.41 -10.83 9.10
N VAL A 80 -8.59 -11.66 8.48
CA VAL A 80 -7.34 -11.29 7.80
C VAL A 80 -7.55 -11.50 6.31
N TYR A 81 -7.30 -10.45 5.53
CA TYR A 81 -7.55 -10.41 4.10
C TYR A 81 -6.30 -9.99 3.35
N PHE A 82 -5.99 -10.65 2.24
CA PHE A 82 -4.97 -10.14 1.33
C PHE A 82 -5.53 -9.01 0.47
N ASP A 83 -4.87 -7.87 0.51
CA ASP A 83 -5.14 -6.71 -0.33
C ASP A 83 -4.29 -6.82 -1.60
N SER A 84 -4.89 -7.40 -2.64
CA SER A 84 -4.23 -7.65 -3.93
C SER A 84 -3.79 -6.36 -4.63
N THR A 85 -2.97 -6.47 -5.66
CA THR A 85 -2.61 -5.29 -6.45
C THR A 85 -3.75 -4.88 -7.38
N PHE A 86 -4.09 -3.60 -7.38
CA PHE A 86 -5.06 -3.01 -8.29
C PHE A 86 -4.41 -1.92 -9.15
N VAL A 87 -5.01 -1.65 -10.31
CA VAL A 87 -4.60 -0.59 -11.24
C VAL A 87 -5.60 0.59 -11.27
N GLN A 88 -6.74 0.43 -10.60
CA GLN A 88 -7.77 1.46 -10.42
C GLN A 88 -7.98 1.69 -8.93
N SER A 89 -8.25 2.93 -8.53
CA SER A 89 -8.47 3.28 -7.14
C SER A 89 -9.67 2.53 -6.56
N GLN A 90 -9.52 2.02 -5.36
CA GLN A 90 -10.60 1.37 -4.61
C GLN A 90 -11.16 2.32 -3.57
N LYS A 91 -12.46 2.27 -3.34
CA LYS A 91 -13.14 3.06 -2.32
C LYS A 91 -13.20 2.25 -1.03
N ILE A 92 -12.51 2.68 0.02
CA ILE A 92 -12.65 2.10 1.36
C ILE A 92 -13.60 2.95 2.20
N GLN A 93 -14.54 2.31 2.89
CA GLN A 93 -15.48 2.95 3.81
C GLN A 93 -15.25 2.39 5.21
N LEU A 94 -14.91 3.29 6.12
CA LEU A 94 -14.48 2.99 7.48
C LEU A 94 -15.48 3.63 8.46
N PRO A 95 -16.37 2.84 9.08
CA PRO A 95 -17.26 3.33 10.14
C PRO A 95 -16.48 3.92 11.32
N SER A 96 -17.13 4.78 12.11
CA SER A 96 -16.49 5.44 13.28
C SER A 96 -15.99 4.45 14.34
N ASN A 97 -16.63 3.29 14.46
CA ASN A 97 -16.25 2.22 15.39
C ASN A 97 -15.36 1.14 14.77
N CYS A 98 -14.84 1.34 13.55
CA CYS A 98 -13.95 0.36 12.93
C CYS A 98 -12.65 0.19 13.73
N LYS A 99 -12.08 -1.01 13.66
CA LYS A 99 -10.76 -1.32 14.23
C LYS A 99 -10.00 -2.14 13.21
N VAL A 100 -9.27 -1.45 12.35
CA VAL A 100 -8.68 -2.05 11.15
C VAL A 100 -7.21 -1.69 11.06
N PHE A 101 -6.39 -2.71 10.83
CA PHE A 101 -5.00 -2.53 10.42
C PHE A 101 -4.88 -2.75 8.92
N GLY A 102 -3.95 -2.03 8.30
CA GLY A 102 -3.42 -2.46 7.02
C GLY A 102 -1.91 -2.46 7.01
N ILE A 103 -1.36 -3.51 6.42
CA ILE A 103 0.07 -3.72 6.28
C ILE A 103 0.39 -3.54 4.81
N ARG A 104 1.34 -2.67 4.47
CA ARG A 104 1.75 -2.46 3.07
C ARG A 104 3.13 -3.03 2.84
N PHE A 105 3.26 -3.94 1.87
CA PHE A 105 4.54 -4.48 1.45
C PHE A 105 5.16 -3.61 0.36
N PHE A 106 6.49 -3.60 0.30
CA PHE A 106 7.18 -3.11 -0.88
C PHE A 106 6.89 -4.02 -2.09
N PRO A 107 6.81 -3.47 -3.32
CA PRO A 107 6.51 -4.25 -4.51
C PRO A 107 7.42 -5.47 -4.67
N GLY A 108 6.82 -6.67 -4.73
CA GLY A 108 7.52 -7.96 -4.86
C GLY A 108 8.07 -8.57 -3.57
N GLU A 109 7.92 -7.92 -2.41
CA GLU A 109 8.39 -8.46 -1.12
C GLU A 109 7.35 -9.32 -0.39
N PHE A 110 6.07 -9.25 -0.76
CA PHE A 110 4.99 -10.04 -0.15
C PHE A 110 5.29 -11.54 -0.10
N LYS A 111 5.93 -12.05 -1.15
CA LYS A 111 6.30 -13.46 -1.27
C LYS A 111 7.30 -13.94 -0.22
N ARG A 112 8.03 -13.03 0.45
CA ARG A 112 8.89 -13.37 1.58
C ARG A 112 8.11 -13.97 2.75
N CYS A 113 6.87 -13.53 2.93
CA CYS A 113 5.97 -14.02 3.97
C CYS A 113 5.01 -15.09 3.43
N PHE A 114 4.64 -15.03 2.15
CA PHE A 114 3.60 -15.88 1.57
C PHE A 114 4.05 -16.43 0.20
N PRO A 115 4.57 -17.67 0.12
CA PRO A 115 5.12 -18.25 -1.10
C PRO A 115 4.02 -18.73 -2.09
N LEU A 116 3.01 -17.91 -2.33
CA LEU A 116 1.96 -18.13 -3.33
C LEU A 116 2.24 -17.28 -4.57
N PRO A 117 1.92 -17.77 -5.78
CA PRO A 117 1.92 -16.93 -6.96
C PRO A 117 0.92 -15.79 -6.75
N VAL A 118 1.41 -14.55 -6.71
CA VAL A 118 0.56 -13.37 -6.50
C VAL A 118 -0.54 -13.27 -7.55
N CYS A 119 -0.27 -13.77 -8.77
CA CYS A 119 -1.27 -13.81 -9.83
C CYS A 119 -2.48 -14.72 -9.53
N GLU A 120 -2.38 -15.63 -8.56
CA GLU A 120 -3.49 -16.46 -8.09
C GLU A 120 -4.36 -15.76 -7.06
N LEU A 121 -3.85 -14.69 -6.43
CA LEU A 121 -4.67 -13.75 -5.68
C LEU A 121 -5.53 -13.00 -6.70
N ARG A 122 -6.73 -13.55 -6.96
CA ARG A 122 -7.73 -12.93 -7.83
C ARG A 122 -7.88 -11.46 -7.45
N LYS A 123 -8.17 -10.60 -8.44
CA LYS A 123 -8.50 -9.19 -8.20
C LYS A 123 -9.50 -9.10 -7.05
N GLY A 124 -9.11 -8.45 -5.96
CA GLY A 124 -9.96 -8.28 -4.77
C GLY A 124 -9.31 -8.79 -3.50
N LEU A 125 -10.16 -9.12 -2.53
CA LEU A 125 -9.80 -9.46 -1.17
C LEU A 125 -9.93 -10.97 -0.97
N VAL A 126 -8.86 -11.62 -0.51
CA VAL A 126 -8.82 -13.07 -0.27
C VAL A 126 -8.81 -13.32 1.23
N ASP A 127 -9.83 -14.02 1.74
CA ASP A 127 -9.86 -14.51 3.12
C ASP A 127 -8.75 -15.56 3.32
N THR A 128 -7.87 -15.30 4.28
CA THR A 128 -6.67 -16.11 4.49
C THR A 128 -6.88 -17.30 5.41
N SER A 129 -8.00 -17.39 6.12
CA SER A 129 -8.26 -18.44 7.14
C SER A 129 -8.07 -19.85 6.56
N SER A 130 -8.56 -20.08 5.34
CA SER A 130 -8.44 -21.36 4.63
C SER A 130 -7.03 -21.69 4.11
N ILE A 131 -6.13 -20.70 4.05
CA ILE A 131 -4.79 -20.83 3.44
C ILE A 131 -3.69 -20.80 4.51
N TYR A 132 -3.87 -19.99 5.55
CA TYR A 132 -2.91 -19.75 6.62
C TYR A 132 -3.62 -19.82 7.98
N PRO A 133 -3.72 -21.01 8.61
CA PRO A 133 -4.43 -21.20 9.88
C PRO A 133 -3.92 -20.28 11.01
N ASP A 134 -2.62 -19.97 11.01
CA ASP A 134 -1.98 -19.04 11.97
C ASP A 134 -2.65 -17.63 11.98
N THR A 135 -3.44 -17.29 10.95
CA THR A 135 -4.17 -16.01 10.87
C THR A 135 -5.37 -15.92 11.83
N GLU A 136 -6.02 -17.03 12.18
CA GLU A 136 -7.09 -17.05 13.17
C GLU A 136 -6.54 -16.84 14.59
N GLN A 137 -5.39 -17.47 14.88
CA GLN A 137 -4.68 -17.26 16.14
C GLN A 137 -4.28 -15.79 16.28
N LEU A 138 -3.67 -15.21 15.24
CA LEU A 138 -3.33 -13.79 15.23
C LEU A 138 -4.55 -12.91 15.48
N LEU A 139 -5.67 -13.17 14.80
CA LEU A 139 -6.90 -12.39 14.98
C LEU A 139 -7.40 -12.41 16.42
N THR A 140 -7.33 -13.58 17.06
CA THR A 140 -7.69 -13.78 18.47
C THR A 140 -6.78 -12.98 19.40
N GLU A 141 -5.46 -13.10 19.23
CA GLU A 141 -4.47 -12.39 20.04
C GLU A 141 -4.60 -10.86 19.89
N LEU A 142 -4.84 -10.37 18.67
CA LEU A 142 -5.05 -8.94 18.41
C LEU A 142 -6.32 -8.41 19.08
N THR A 143 -7.39 -9.22 19.13
CA THR A 143 -8.66 -8.83 19.75
C THR A 143 -8.53 -8.74 21.27
N LEU A 144 -7.76 -9.64 21.88
CA LEU A 144 -7.53 -9.69 23.33
C LEU A 144 -6.47 -8.70 23.82
N ALA A 145 -5.62 -8.20 22.92
CA ALA A 145 -4.54 -7.29 23.29
C ALA A 145 -5.05 -5.98 23.91
N SER A 146 -4.50 -5.64 25.07
CA SER A 146 -4.97 -4.53 25.92
C SER A 146 -4.71 -3.12 25.35
N CYS A 147 -3.82 -2.99 24.35
CA CYS A 147 -3.49 -1.69 23.76
C CYS A 147 -2.91 -1.84 22.35
N ARG A 148 -2.88 -0.72 21.63
CA ARG A 148 -2.40 -0.66 20.24
C ARG A 148 -0.95 -1.09 20.07
N ILE A 149 -0.06 -0.69 20.98
CA ILE A 149 1.36 -1.02 20.88
C ILE A 149 1.55 -2.55 20.90
N LYS A 150 0.84 -3.25 21.79
CA LYS A 150 0.84 -4.73 21.82
C LYS A 150 0.32 -5.33 20.51
N GLN A 151 -0.74 -4.76 19.93
CA GLN A 151 -1.27 -5.22 18.65
C GLN A 151 -0.25 -5.08 17.51
N ILE A 152 0.47 -3.97 17.44
CA ILE A 152 1.56 -3.78 16.46
C ILE A 152 2.66 -4.81 16.67
N VAL A 153 3.11 -5.03 17.91
CA VAL A 153 4.14 -6.02 18.23
C VAL A 153 3.70 -7.45 17.82
N LEU A 154 2.44 -7.82 18.05
CA LEU A 154 1.90 -9.11 17.61
C LEU A 154 1.95 -9.25 16.08
N ILE A 155 1.52 -8.22 15.34
CA ILE A 155 1.59 -8.20 13.87
C ILE A 155 3.04 -8.36 13.41
N GLU A 156 3.97 -7.61 14.00
CA GLU A 156 5.38 -7.66 13.60
C GLU A 156 6.04 -9.01 13.91
N ASN A 157 5.78 -9.59 15.08
CA ASN A 157 6.27 -10.91 15.44
C ASN A 157 5.73 -11.99 14.49
N TRP A 158 4.44 -11.91 14.15
CA TRP A 158 3.84 -12.81 13.17
C TRP A 158 4.51 -12.67 11.80
N LEU A 159 4.63 -11.46 11.27
CA LEU A 159 5.29 -11.21 9.99
C LEU A 159 6.76 -11.65 9.99
N TYR A 160 7.48 -11.39 11.08
CA TYR A 160 8.87 -11.81 11.24
C TYR A 160 8.99 -13.34 11.24
N SER A 161 8.08 -14.03 11.94
CA SER A 161 8.05 -15.50 11.94
C SER A 161 7.80 -16.07 10.54
N LEU A 162 6.94 -15.44 9.75
CA LEU A 162 6.70 -15.81 8.35
C LEU A 162 7.94 -15.60 7.47
N ILE A 163 8.64 -14.47 7.63
CA ILE A 163 9.90 -14.23 6.93
C ILE A 163 10.94 -15.28 7.33
N CYS A 164 11.09 -15.60 8.61
CA CYS A 164 12.01 -16.64 9.07
C CYS A 164 11.64 -18.04 8.53
N ARG A 165 10.34 -18.34 8.39
CA ARG A 165 9.83 -19.61 7.90
C ARG A 165 10.02 -19.79 6.39
N PHE A 166 9.72 -18.76 5.60
CA PHE A 166 9.67 -18.88 4.14
C PHE A 166 10.81 -18.14 3.42
N ASN A 167 11.06 -16.88 3.78
CA ASN A 167 12.10 -15.99 3.22
C ASN A 167 12.24 -16.02 1.68
N TYR A 168 11.14 -16.29 0.94
CA TYR A 168 11.25 -16.47 -0.49
C TYR A 168 11.58 -15.15 -1.20
N SER A 169 12.59 -15.16 -2.06
CA SER A 169 13.03 -13.99 -2.81
C SER A 169 13.40 -14.37 -4.23
N ASP A 170 13.01 -13.55 -5.21
CA ASP A 170 13.50 -13.72 -6.59
C ASP A 170 14.75 -12.85 -6.73
N VAL A 171 15.91 -13.48 -6.59
CA VAL A 171 17.23 -12.82 -6.65
C VAL A 171 17.43 -12.10 -7.98
N ALA A 172 16.87 -12.60 -9.08
CA ALA A 172 16.98 -11.96 -10.38
C ALA A 172 16.09 -10.71 -10.49
N LEU A 173 14.92 -10.73 -9.85
CA LEU A 173 13.96 -9.61 -9.90
C LEU A 173 14.22 -8.53 -8.85
N ARG A 174 14.88 -8.86 -7.73
CA ARG A 174 15.07 -7.94 -6.60
C ARG A 174 15.87 -6.67 -6.96
N PRO A 175 16.99 -6.74 -7.72
CA PRO A 175 17.71 -5.53 -8.15
C PRO A 175 16.84 -4.63 -9.03
N LEU A 176 16.06 -5.24 -9.91
CA LEU A 176 15.11 -4.52 -10.78
C LEU A 176 14.06 -3.77 -9.96
N LEU A 177 13.45 -4.45 -9.00
CA LEU A 177 12.44 -3.84 -8.13
C LEU A 177 13.02 -2.73 -7.25
N SER A 178 14.25 -2.92 -6.74
CA SER A 178 14.96 -1.88 -6.00
C SER A 178 15.21 -0.63 -6.85
N LYS A 179 15.68 -0.80 -8.10
CA LYS A 179 15.88 0.30 -9.05
C LYS A 179 14.57 1.01 -9.40
N LEU A 180 13.50 0.25 -9.61
CA LEU A 180 12.18 0.78 -9.91
C LEU A 180 11.59 1.60 -8.74
N ARG A 181 11.82 1.18 -7.49
CA ARG A 181 11.41 1.93 -6.28
C ARG A 181 12.12 3.27 -6.14
N ALA A 182 13.31 3.43 -6.71
CA ALA A 182 14.07 4.68 -6.69
C ALA A 182 13.56 5.72 -7.73
N ASN A 183 12.28 5.67 -8.12
CA ASN A 183 11.64 6.53 -9.11
C ASN A 183 12.29 6.48 -10.50
N TYR A 184 12.44 5.28 -11.06
CA TYR A 184 12.95 5.12 -12.42
C TYR A 184 12.02 5.78 -13.47
N SER A 185 12.55 6.75 -14.21
CA SER A 185 11.84 7.47 -15.28
C SER A 185 12.29 7.09 -16.71
N GLY A 186 13.18 6.11 -16.84
CA GLY A 186 13.74 5.71 -18.13
C GLY A 186 12.85 4.75 -18.94
N LYS A 187 13.30 4.40 -20.15
CA LYS A 187 12.59 3.43 -21.03
C LYS A 187 12.65 2.02 -20.44
N ILE A 188 11.56 1.26 -20.63
CA ILE A 188 11.47 -0.17 -20.24
C ILE A 188 12.55 -1.01 -20.94
N SER A 189 12.85 -0.74 -22.21
CA SER A 189 13.88 -1.48 -22.96
C SER A 189 15.24 -1.44 -22.26
N LYS A 190 15.72 -0.24 -21.91
CA LYS A 190 16.98 -0.08 -21.16
C LYS A 190 16.97 -0.78 -19.80
N LEU A 191 15.80 -0.85 -19.17
CA LEU A 191 15.63 -1.53 -17.90
C LEU A 191 15.82 -3.05 -18.06
N ILE A 192 15.21 -3.62 -19.10
CA ILE A 192 15.35 -5.03 -19.48
C ILE A 192 16.82 -5.35 -19.85
N ASP A 193 17.43 -4.54 -20.71
CA ASP A 193 18.80 -4.75 -21.20
C ASP A 193 19.84 -4.73 -20.06
N SER A 194 19.60 -3.91 -19.03
CA SER A 194 20.50 -3.77 -17.87
C SER A 194 20.41 -4.89 -16.83
N HIS A 195 19.43 -5.80 -16.92
CA HIS A 195 19.27 -6.93 -16.00
C HIS A 195 19.62 -8.23 -16.75
N THR A 196 20.92 -8.40 -16.99
CA THR A 196 21.49 -9.40 -17.87
C THR A 196 21.34 -10.82 -17.31
N GLY A 197 20.62 -11.67 -18.04
CA GLY A 197 20.42 -13.09 -17.77
C GLY A 197 19.04 -13.61 -18.18
N LEU A 198 18.06 -12.73 -18.39
CA LEU A 198 16.70 -13.09 -18.78
C LEU A 198 16.31 -12.45 -20.11
N SER A 199 15.58 -13.19 -20.96
CA SER A 199 14.87 -12.58 -22.08
C SER A 199 13.77 -11.63 -21.57
N GLN A 200 13.36 -10.66 -22.39
CA GLN A 200 12.22 -9.78 -22.09
C GLN A 200 10.97 -10.57 -21.70
N ARG A 201 10.66 -11.64 -22.44
CA ARG A 201 9.52 -12.51 -22.16
C ARG A 201 9.63 -13.20 -20.80
N SER A 202 10.82 -13.69 -20.45
CA SER A 202 11.08 -14.30 -19.15
C SER A 202 10.95 -13.30 -18.01
N LEU A 203 11.46 -12.07 -18.20
CA LEU A 203 11.37 -11.01 -17.21
C LEU A 203 9.93 -10.57 -16.97
N GLU A 204 9.17 -10.30 -18.03
CA GLU A 204 7.74 -9.94 -17.92
C GLU A 204 6.93 -11.02 -17.21
N ARG A 205 7.16 -12.30 -17.54
CA ARG A 205 6.48 -13.42 -16.87
C ARG A 205 6.82 -13.49 -15.37
N ARG A 206 8.10 -13.38 -15.02
CA ARG A 206 8.54 -13.39 -13.60
C ARG A 206 8.02 -12.17 -12.84
N PHE A 207 8.05 -11.00 -13.44
CA PHE A 207 7.53 -9.77 -12.86
C PHE A 207 6.04 -9.89 -12.57
N LYS A 208 5.26 -10.33 -13.57
CA LYS A 208 3.81 -10.54 -13.42
C LYS A 208 3.46 -11.61 -12.39
N SER A 209 4.22 -12.70 -12.32
CA SER A 209 4.04 -13.72 -11.28
C SER A 209 4.33 -13.17 -9.87
N SER A 210 5.33 -12.29 -9.74
CA SER A 210 5.75 -11.73 -8.45
C SER A 210 4.92 -10.55 -7.96
N LEU A 211 4.32 -9.75 -8.87
CA LEU A 211 3.59 -8.53 -8.52
C LEU A 211 2.11 -8.55 -8.93
N GLY A 212 1.65 -9.54 -9.69
CA GLY A 212 0.28 -9.61 -10.20
C GLY A 212 -0.01 -8.67 -11.38
N MET A 213 0.97 -7.87 -11.81
CA MET A 213 0.85 -6.89 -12.91
C MET A 213 2.08 -6.89 -13.82
N SER A 214 1.94 -6.37 -15.04
CA SER A 214 3.05 -6.18 -15.98
C SER A 214 3.99 -5.05 -15.55
N ILE A 215 5.21 -5.04 -16.11
CA ILE A 215 6.18 -3.95 -15.87
C ILE A 215 5.61 -2.60 -16.31
N LYS A 216 4.90 -2.59 -17.44
CA LYS A 216 4.25 -1.39 -17.98
C LYS A 216 3.19 -0.83 -17.03
N GLU A 217 2.29 -1.68 -16.53
CA GLU A 217 1.26 -1.26 -15.57
C GLU A 217 1.87 -0.68 -14.29
N TYR A 218 2.94 -1.31 -13.78
CA TYR A 218 3.66 -0.82 -12.62
C TYR A 218 4.26 0.59 -12.86
N LEU A 219 4.91 0.81 -14.01
CA LEU A 219 5.45 2.12 -14.37
C LEU A 219 4.37 3.18 -14.60
N ASP A 220 3.22 2.80 -15.15
CA ASP A 220 2.06 3.70 -15.27
C ASP A 220 1.55 4.12 -13.89
N ILE A 221 1.53 3.20 -12.92
CA ILE A 221 1.19 3.49 -11.51
C ILE A 221 2.23 4.44 -10.88
N GLN A 222 3.53 4.21 -11.09
CA GLN A 222 4.58 5.10 -10.55
C GLN A 222 4.47 6.52 -11.11
N ARG A 223 4.23 6.66 -12.42
CA ARG A 223 3.99 7.95 -13.07
C ARG A 223 2.74 8.64 -12.51
N PHE A 224 1.66 7.89 -12.35
CA PHE A 224 0.43 8.38 -11.73
C PHE A 224 0.66 8.89 -10.29
N ASN A 225 1.35 8.11 -9.46
CA ASN A 225 1.63 8.50 -8.07
C ASN A 225 2.56 9.72 -7.98
N THR A 226 3.51 9.84 -8.91
CA THR A 226 4.35 11.03 -9.04
C THR A 226 3.49 12.26 -9.35
N ALA A 227 2.60 12.18 -10.34
CA ALA A 227 1.68 13.27 -10.67
C ALA A 227 0.78 13.64 -9.48
N LEU A 228 0.24 12.65 -8.78
CA LEU A 228 -0.62 12.87 -7.61
C LEU A 228 0.13 13.57 -6.47
N LYS A 229 1.38 13.18 -6.21
CA LYS A 229 2.25 13.84 -5.24
C LYS A 229 2.52 15.29 -5.64
N THR A 230 2.82 15.55 -6.91
CA THR A 230 3.05 16.90 -7.43
C THR A 230 1.81 17.77 -7.28
N ILE A 231 0.60 17.27 -7.59
CA ILE A 231 -0.66 18.00 -7.38
C ILE A 231 -0.83 18.41 -5.92
N ARG A 232 -0.54 17.51 -4.98
CA ARG A 232 -0.69 17.80 -3.54
C ARG A 232 0.31 18.84 -3.04
N GLN A 233 1.49 18.91 -3.65
CA GLN A 233 2.55 19.86 -3.30
C GLN A 233 2.38 21.22 -3.98
N LYS A 234 1.98 21.25 -5.26
CA LYS A 234 1.85 22.45 -6.10
C LYS A 234 0.54 22.40 -6.92
N PRO A 235 -0.57 22.87 -6.36
CA PRO A 235 -1.92 22.58 -6.86
C PRO A 235 -2.43 23.48 -8.01
N GLU A 236 -1.59 23.95 -8.92
CA GLU A 236 -2.00 25.07 -9.82
C GLU A 236 -1.84 24.81 -11.32
N ASP A 237 -0.93 23.92 -11.76
CA ASP A 237 -0.69 23.68 -13.19
C ASP A 237 -0.67 22.18 -13.54
N LEU A 238 -1.79 21.68 -14.06
CA LEU A 238 -1.94 20.29 -14.47
C LEU A 238 -1.10 19.91 -15.69
N SER A 239 -0.69 20.86 -16.52
CA SER A 239 0.19 20.63 -17.67
C SER A 239 1.62 20.42 -17.22
N GLN A 240 2.11 21.24 -16.28
CA GLN A 240 3.43 21.04 -15.67
C GLN A 240 3.49 19.78 -14.80
N VAL A 241 2.41 19.45 -14.09
CA VAL A 241 2.26 18.16 -13.41
C VAL A 241 2.41 17.01 -14.40
N ALA A 242 1.73 17.07 -15.55
CA ALA A 242 1.80 16.02 -16.57
C ALA A 242 3.24 15.82 -17.07
N LEU A 243 3.92 16.91 -17.45
CA LEU A 243 5.29 16.86 -17.97
C LEU A 243 6.29 16.35 -16.92
N SER A 244 6.23 16.89 -15.71
CA SER A 244 7.13 16.49 -14.61
C SER A 244 6.94 15.03 -14.18
N ALA A 245 5.74 14.46 -14.35
CA ALA A 245 5.45 13.06 -14.09
C ALA A 245 5.73 12.12 -15.28
N GLY A 246 6.27 12.63 -16.40
CA GLY A 246 6.68 11.83 -17.55
C GLY A 246 5.53 11.44 -18.49
N TYR A 247 4.44 12.23 -18.52
CA TYR A 247 3.42 12.13 -19.56
C TYR A 247 3.83 12.98 -20.77
N TYR A 248 3.41 12.54 -21.97
CA TYR A 248 3.66 13.26 -23.22
C TYR A 248 2.97 14.63 -23.24
N ASP A 249 1.71 14.69 -22.79
CA ASP A 249 0.92 15.90 -22.70
C ASP A 249 -0.18 15.79 -21.61
N GLN A 250 -0.89 16.90 -21.38
CA GLN A 250 -1.99 16.97 -20.41
C GLN A 250 -3.18 16.07 -20.78
N SER A 251 -3.43 15.80 -22.06
CA SER A 251 -4.53 14.96 -22.52
C SER A 251 -4.28 13.49 -22.20
N HIS A 252 -3.05 13.00 -22.47
CA HIS A 252 -2.59 11.67 -22.09
C HIS A 252 -2.63 11.50 -20.57
N PHE A 253 -2.13 12.48 -19.82
CA PHE A 253 -2.25 12.50 -18.36
C PHE A 253 -3.69 12.42 -17.89
N SER A 254 -4.58 13.26 -18.42
CA SER A 254 -5.99 13.31 -18.00
C SER A 254 -6.72 12.00 -18.27
N ARG A 255 -6.46 11.34 -19.41
CA ARG A 255 -7.01 10.01 -19.73
C ARG A 255 -6.52 8.95 -18.75
N GLN A 256 -5.22 8.91 -18.47
CA GLN A 256 -4.64 7.94 -17.54
C GLN A 256 -5.10 8.18 -16.11
N PHE A 257 -5.14 9.43 -15.66
CA PHE A 257 -5.63 9.79 -14.33
C PHE A 257 -7.10 9.40 -14.16
N LYS A 258 -7.96 9.68 -15.15
CA LYS A 258 -9.37 9.27 -15.13
C LYS A 258 -9.51 7.76 -15.12
N ARG A 259 -8.68 7.02 -15.86
CA ARG A 259 -8.67 5.55 -15.84
C ARG A 259 -8.34 4.99 -14.45
N VAL A 260 -7.44 5.64 -13.72
CA VAL A 260 -7.01 5.22 -12.38
C VAL A 260 -8.00 5.66 -11.31
N MET A 261 -8.39 6.94 -11.27
CA MET A 261 -9.16 7.55 -10.17
C MET A 261 -10.67 7.65 -10.41
N ASN A 262 -11.16 7.28 -11.60
CA ASN A 262 -12.53 7.48 -12.06
C ASN A 262 -13.02 8.96 -12.10
N ILE A 263 -12.12 9.91 -11.88
CA ILE A 263 -12.38 11.37 -11.98
C ILE A 263 -11.23 12.04 -12.73
N THR A 264 -11.47 13.23 -13.28
CA THR A 264 -10.40 13.98 -13.97
C THR A 264 -9.41 14.60 -12.97
N PRO A 265 -8.16 14.91 -13.39
CA PRO A 265 -7.21 15.61 -12.53
C PRO A 265 -7.76 16.95 -12.01
N GLY A 266 -8.51 17.68 -12.84
CA GLY A 266 -9.15 18.95 -12.45
C GLY A 266 -10.22 18.76 -11.38
N GLN A 267 -11.05 17.72 -11.49
CA GLN A 267 -12.03 17.38 -10.46
C GLN A 267 -11.35 16.99 -9.14
N TYR A 268 -10.27 16.20 -9.21
CA TYR A 268 -9.48 15.86 -8.02
C TYR A 268 -8.88 17.10 -7.37
N LEU A 269 -8.27 17.98 -8.17
CA LEU A 269 -7.65 19.21 -7.70
C LEU A 269 -8.66 20.14 -7.03
N GLN A 270 -9.83 20.34 -7.63
CA GLN A 270 -10.90 21.14 -7.01
C GLN A 270 -11.35 20.56 -5.67
N ARG A 271 -11.50 19.23 -5.56
CA ARG A 271 -11.86 18.57 -4.29
C ARG A 271 -10.76 18.75 -3.24
N PHE A 272 -9.50 18.61 -3.64
CA PHE A 272 -8.34 18.76 -2.77
C PHE A 272 -8.17 20.21 -2.27
N LEU A 273 -8.38 21.21 -3.12
CA LEU A 273 -8.35 22.61 -2.71
C LEU A 273 -9.50 22.95 -1.75
N LYS A 274 -10.71 22.46 -2.03
CA LYS A 274 -11.87 22.64 -1.13
C LYS A 274 -11.62 22.04 0.26
N SER A 275 -11.02 20.85 0.35
CA SER A 275 -10.70 20.24 1.65
C SER A 275 -9.63 21.04 2.42
N ARG A 276 -8.63 21.62 1.74
CA ARG A 276 -7.63 22.48 2.40
C ARG A 276 -8.23 23.80 2.90
N SER A 277 -9.11 24.43 2.14
CA SER A 277 -9.76 25.70 2.54
C SER A 277 -10.83 25.51 3.62
N GLY A 278 -11.43 24.31 3.72
CA GLY A 278 -12.35 23.96 4.81
C GLY A 278 -11.65 23.82 6.17
N ASN A 279 -10.43 23.26 6.20
CA ASN A 279 -9.65 23.10 7.43
C ASN A 279 -9.02 24.42 7.94
N LEU A 280 -9.02 25.49 7.14
CA LEU A 280 -8.46 26.80 7.51
C LEU A 280 -9.49 27.77 8.13
N ARG A 281 -10.75 27.35 8.30
CA ARG A 281 -11.81 28.20 8.91
C ARG A 281 -12.05 27.93 10.40
N ASP A 282 -11.44 26.90 10.97
CA ASP A 282 -11.58 26.55 12.40
C ASP A 282 -10.33 26.90 13.25
N GLU A 283 -9.36 27.64 12.70
CA GLU A 283 -8.21 28.16 13.48
C GLU A 283 -7.97 29.65 13.22
N ASN A 284 -8.74 30.52 13.89
CA ASN A 284 -8.29 31.69 14.67
C ASN A 284 -9.44 32.67 14.96
N PRO A 285 -9.46 33.35 16.11
CA PRO A 285 -9.08 32.95 17.47
C PRO A 285 -10.31 32.74 18.39
#